data_AF-A0A9P0Q019-F1
#
_entry.id   AF-A0A9P0Q019-F1
#
_cell.length_a   1.000
_cell.length_b   1.000
_cell.length_c   1.000
_cell.angle_alpha   90.00
_cell.angle_beta   90.00
_cell.angle_gamma   90.00
#
_symmetry.space_group_name_H-M   'P 1'
#
loop_
_entity.id
_entity.type
_entity.pdbx_description
1 polymer ?
#
loop_
_entity_poly.entity_id
_entity_poly.type
_entity_poly.pdbx_seq_one_letter_code
_entity_poly.pdbx_strand_id
1 'polypeptide(L)'
;MKHYRKPKSSFRQRLISHIKYGFTISAFHGMNHVVATKRHILERILWISIITASLAFGISKSYTIYTHYQKSPSVVNVELNSNDWLAEFPSLTLCQSKLNEVALKKLFK
;
A
#
# COMPACT_ATOMS: atom_id res chain seq x y z
N MET A 1 9.62 42.68 49.10
CA MET A 1 9.53 41.87 47.86
C MET A 1 8.68 40.64 48.13
N LYS A 2 7.53 40.46 47.45
CA LYS A 2 6.66 39.29 47.64
C LYS A 2 7.23 38.11 46.85
N HIS A 3 7.60 37.02 47.52
CA HIS A 3 7.96 35.76 46.88
C HIS A 3 6.75 35.20 46.12
N TYR A 4 6.80 35.22 44.79
CA TYR A 4 5.81 34.56 43.94
C TYR A 4 6.04 33.03 43.99
N ARG A 5 5.29 32.31 44.83
CA ARG A 5 5.23 30.85 44.81
C ARG A 5 4.33 30.40 43.67
N LYS A 6 4.89 29.74 42.65
CA LYS A 6 4.09 29.05 41.64
C LYS A 6 3.22 27.97 42.33
N PRO A 7 1.91 27.90 42.05
CA PRO A 7 1.04 26.90 42.65
C PRO A 7 1.49 25.49 42.23
N LYS A 8 1.44 24.52 43.18
CA LYS A 8 1.75 23.11 42.89
C LYS A 8 0.77 22.60 41.84
N SER A 9 1.24 22.33 40.63
CA SER A 9 0.41 21.81 39.55
C SER A 9 -0.01 20.37 39.87
N SER A 10 -1.30 20.08 39.70
CA SER A 10 -1.85 18.74 39.91
C SER A 10 -1.23 17.75 38.92
N PHE A 11 -1.14 16.47 39.30
CA PHE A 11 -0.66 15.38 38.43
C PHE A 11 -1.31 15.41 37.03
N ARG A 12 -2.62 15.72 36.95
CA ARG A 12 -3.35 15.87 35.69
C ARG A 12 -2.78 16.96 34.79
N GLN A 13 -2.40 18.11 35.35
CA GLN A 13 -1.83 19.22 34.60
C GLN A 13 -0.45 18.87 34.04
N ARG A 14 0.34 18.11 34.81
CA ARG A 14 1.63 17.56 34.34
C ARG A 14 1.41 16.62 33.16
N LEU A 15 0.48 15.66 33.29
CA LEU A 15 0.17 14.71 32.22
C LEU A 15 -0.27 15.41 30.93
N ILE A 16 -1.20 16.37 31.01
CA ILE A 16 -1.67 17.14 29.85
C ILE A 16 -0.52 17.92 29.21
N SER A 17 0.39 18.48 30.01
CA SER A 17 1.55 19.20 29.47
C SER A 17 2.51 18.27 28.70
N HIS A 18 2.74 17.06 29.20
CA HIS A 18 3.57 16.07 28.51
C HIS A 18 2.93 15.56 27.23
N ILE A 19 1.62 15.29 27.24
CA ILE A 19 0.89 14.86 26.03
C ILE A 19 0.93 15.95 24.96
N LYS A 20 0.67 17.21 25.35
CA LYS A 20 0.77 18.35 24.43
C LYS A 20 2.17 18.46 23.84
N TYR A 21 3.20 18.41 24.68
CA TYR A 21 4.59 18.49 24.24
C TYR A 21 4.93 17.36 23.25
N GLY A 22 4.56 16.11 23.58
CA GLY A 22 4.80 14.95 22.73
C GLY A 22 4.13 15.09 21.35
N PHE A 23 2.86 15.51 21.32
CA PHE A 23 2.15 15.72 20.05
C PHE A 23 2.63 16.93 19.25
N THR A 24 3.19 17.95 19.91
CA THR A 24 3.83 19.07 19.20
C THR A 24 5.10 18.63 18.45
N ILE A 25 5.90 17.74 19.03
CA ILE A 25 7.18 17.29 18.45
C ILE A 25 7.06 16.02 17.61
N SER A 26 5.90 15.35 17.60
CA SER A 26 5.72 14.08 16.90
C SER A 26 5.79 14.24 15.39
N ALA A 27 6.19 13.16 14.71
CA ALA A 27 6.16 13.06 13.24
C ALA A 27 4.73 12.89 12.67
N PHE A 28 3.71 12.76 13.53
CA PHE A 28 2.32 12.67 13.11
C PHE A 28 1.86 14.01 12.53
N HIS A 29 1.75 14.03 11.20
CA HIS A 29 1.30 15.20 10.46
C HIS A 29 -0.09 15.63 10.94
N GLY A 30 -0.26 16.94 11.17
CA GLY A 30 -1.50 17.52 11.65
C GLY A 30 -1.71 17.48 13.16
N MET A 31 -0.98 16.66 13.93
CA MET A 31 -1.22 16.55 15.37
C MET A 31 -0.84 17.81 16.15
N ASN A 32 0.22 18.50 15.72
CA ASN A 32 0.61 19.82 16.23
C ASN A 32 -0.55 20.84 16.12
N HIS A 33 -1.33 20.80 15.04
CA HIS A 33 -2.45 21.73 14.83
C HIS A 33 -3.62 21.52 15.79
N VAL A 34 -3.79 20.29 16.29
CA VAL A 34 -4.83 19.96 17.28
C VAL A 34 -4.41 20.43 18.68
N VAL A 35 -3.13 20.26 19.04
CA VAL A 35 -2.62 20.62 20.37
C VAL A 35 -2.16 22.08 20.51
N ALA A 36 -1.99 22.79 19.40
CA ALA A 36 -1.56 24.19 19.37
C ALA A 36 -2.45 25.08 20.26
N THR A 37 -1.82 25.83 21.16
CA THR A 37 -2.48 26.83 21.99
C THR A 37 -2.83 28.06 21.14
N LYS A 38 -4.04 28.62 21.31
CA LYS A 38 -4.56 29.82 20.60
C LYS A 38 -5.16 29.63 19.20
N ARG A 39 -5.66 28.45 18.83
CA ARG A 39 -6.45 28.26 17.60
C ARG A 39 -7.95 28.26 17.82
N HIS A 40 -8.68 28.71 16.82
CA HIS A 40 -10.14 28.63 16.79
C HIS A 40 -10.61 27.18 16.83
N ILE A 41 -11.76 26.95 17.48
CA ILE A 41 -12.33 25.61 17.67
C ILE A 41 -12.67 24.96 16.31
N LEU A 42 -13.19 25.74 15.35
CA LEU A 42 -13.52 25.26 14.01
C LEU A 42 -12.28 24.72 13.29
N GLU A 43 -11.15 25.41 13.40
CA GLU A 43 -9.89 24.96 12.79
C GLU A 43 -9.43 23.63 13.40
N ARG A 44 -9.60 23.45 14.72
CA ARG A 44 -9.29 22.17 15.38
C ARG A 44 -10.21 21.04 14.90
N ILE A 45 -11.51 21.31 14.74
CA ILE A 45 -12.46 20.32 14.23
C ILE A 45 -12.09 19.91 12.80
N LEU A 46 -11.71 20.89 11.97
CA LEU A 46 -11.24 20.63 10.60
C LEU A 46 -9.96 19.77 10.59
N TRP A 47 -8.99 20.04 11.45
CA TRP A 47 -7.79 19.20 11.52
C TRP A 47 -8.11 17.79 12.01
N ILE A 48 -9.00 17.63 12.98
CA ILE A 48 -9.46 16.33 13.44
C ILE A 48 -10.18 15.56 12.32
N SER A 49 -11.03 16.23 11.53
CA SER A 49 -11.74 15.58 10.42
C SER A 49 -10.77 15.13 9.32
N ILE A 50 -9.79 15.97 8.97
CA ILE A 50 -8.76 15.61 7.97
C ILE A 50 -7.92 14.43 8.44
N ILE A 51 -7.48 14.43 9.71
CA ILE A 51 -6.64 13.36 10.27
C ILE A 51 -7.43 12.04 10.30
N THR A 52 -8.67 12.08 10.75
CA THR A 52 -9.53 10.88 10.80
C THR A 52 -9.84 10.34 9.41
N ALA A 53 -10.15 11.20 8.45
CA ALA A 53 -10.34 10.80 7.05
C ALA A 53 -9.07 10.19 6.45
N SER A 54 -7.90 10.79 6.71
CA SER A 54 -6.61 10.30 6.21
C SER A 54 -6.26 8.93 6.81
N LEU A 55 -6.52 8.74 8.10
CA LEU A 55 -6.32 7.45 8.77
C LEU A 55 -7.24 6.37 8.21
N ALA A 56 -8.53 6.67 8.05
CA ALA A 56 -9.50 5.74 7.48
C ALA A 56 -9.13 5.34 6.04
N PHE A 57 -8.75 6.31 5.21
CA PHE A 57 -8.29 6.06 3.85
C PHE A 57 -7.01 5.22 3.82
N GLY A 58 -6.03 5.56 4.66
CA GLY A 58 -4.77 4.82 4.79
C GLY A 58 -5.00 3.36 5.19
N ILE A 59 -5.91 3.11 6.14
CA ILE A 59 -6.29 1.75 6.55
C ILE A 59 -6.97 1.01 5.38
N SER A 60 -7.95 1.62 4.71
CA SER A 60 -8.67 1.01 3.60
C SER A 60 -7.74 0.61 2.44
N LYS A 61 -6.79 1.49 2.08
CA LYS A 61 -5.81 1.21 1.03
C LYS A 61 -4.78 0.18 1.45
N SER A 62 -4.26 0.28 2.67
CA SER A 62 -3.34 -0.72 3.23
C SER A 62 -3.99 -2.11 3.24
N TYR A 63 -5.26 -2.20 3.63
CA TYR A 63 -6.02 -3.46 3.58
C TYR A 63 -6.13 -4.00 2.16
N THR A 64 -6.47 -3.14 1.20
CA THR A 64 -6.57 -3.53 -0.22
C THR A 64 -5.24 -4.10 -0.71
N ILE A 65 -4.12 -3.38 -0.49
CA ILE A 65 -2.78 -3.82 -0.88
C ILE A 65 -2.42 -5.13 -0.20
N TYR A 66 -2.68 -5.24 1.11
CA TYR A 66 -2.45 -6.47 1.86
C TYR A 66 -3.23 -7.66 1.26
N THR A 67 -4.51 -7.49 0.96
CA THR A 67 -5.31 -8.56 0.33
C THR A 67 -4.84 -8.93 -1.06
N HIS A 68 -4.34 -7.97 -1.86
CA HIS A 68 -3.72 -8.26 -3.14
C HIS A 68 -2.43 -9.06 -2.96
N TYR A 69 -1.60 -8.71 -1.99
CA TYR A 69 -0.37 -9.45 -1.67
C TYR A 69 -0.67 -10.90 -1.30
N GLN A 70 -1.70 -11.14 -0.47
CA GLN A 70 -2.10 -12.49 -0.05
C GLN A 70 -2.63 -13.37 -1.19
N LYS A 71 -3.03 -12.78 -2.33
CA LYS A 71 -3.51 -13.52 -3.50
C LYS A 71 -2.39 -14.01 -4.42
N SER A 72 -1.11 -13.78 -4.06
CA SER A 72 0.07 -14.16 -4.84
C SER A 72 -0.06 -13.84 -6.34
N PRO A 73 -0.36 -12.58 -6.71
CA PRO A 73 -0.54 -12.23 -8.12
C PRO A 73 0.80 -12.40 -8.85
N SER A 74 0.81 -13.19 -9.92
CA SER A 74 1.94 -13.27 -10.83
C SER A 74 1.79 -12.25 -11.95
N VAL A 75 2.89 -11.55 -12.26
CA VAL A 75 2.99 -10.70 -13.44
C VAL A 75 3.84 -11.45 -14.46
N VAL A 76 3.26 -11.74 -15.62
CA VAL A 76 4.01 -12.33 -16.75
C VAL A 76 4.59 -11.19 -17.55
N ASN A 77 5.92 -11.07 -17.56
CA ASN A 77 6.63 -10.14 -18.43
C ASN A 77 7.04 -10.90 -19.70
N VAL A 78 6.60 -10.41 -20.85
CA VAL A 78 7.03 -10.93 -22.16
C VAL A 78 8.15 -10.05 -22.67
N GLU A 79 9.36 -10.59 -22.70
CA GLU A 79 10.51 -9.93 -23.29
C GLU A 79 10.78 -10.52 -24.66
N LEU A 80 10.93 -9.66 -25.67
CA LEU A 80 11.32 -10.05 -27.02
C LEU A 80 12.84 -9.93 -27.12
N ASN A 81 13.54 -11.06 -27.18
CA ASN A 81 14.98 -11.07 -27.42
C ASN A 81 15.27 -11.23 -28.92
N SER A 82 15.47 -10.11 -29.63
CA SER A 82 15.82 -10.12 -31.07
C SER A 82 17.30 -10.34 -31.35
N ASN A 83 18.14 -10.35 -30.32
CA ASN A 83 19.59 -10.57 -30.45
C ASN A 83 20.00 -12.01 -30.15
N ASP A 84 19.04 -12.89 -29.85
CA ASP A 84 19.25 -14.32 -29.76
C ASP A 84 19.24 -14.93 -31.17
N TRP A 85 20.43 -15.26 -31.67
CA TRP A 85 20.60 -15.86 -33.00
C TRP A 85 20.53 -17.39 -32.97
N LEU A 86 20.48 -17.99 -31.76
CA LEU A 86 20.37 -19.43 -31.54
C LEU A 86 18.92 -19.81 -31.25
N ALA A 87 18.08 -19.85 -32.29
CA ALA A 87 16.74 -20.41 -32.18
C ALA A 87 16.79 -21.94 -32.41
N GLU A 88 16.26 -22.72 -31.47
CA GLU A 88 16.03 -24.14 -31.69
C GLU A 88 14.97 -24.33 -32.77
N PHE A 89 15.26 -25.21 -33.75
CA PHE A 89 14.29 -25.53 -34.79
C PHE A 89 13.10 -26.30 -34.17
N PRO A 90 11.85 -25.82 -34.35
CA PRO A 90 10.70 -26.46 -33.73
C PRO A 90 10.41 -27.82 -34.38
N SER A 91 9.70 -28.68 -33.64
CA SER A 91 9.16 -29.91 -34.22
C SER A 91 8.13 -29.58 -35.29
N LEU A 92 8.34 -30.10 -36.50
CA LEU A 92 7.38 -30.00 -37.59
C LEU A 92 6.50 -31.25 -37.60
N THR A 93 5.24 -31.08 -37.24
CA THR A 93 4.23 -32.13 -37.43
C THR A 93 3.43 -31.83 -38.69
N LEU A 94 3.52 -32.72 -39.69
CA LEU A 94 2.81 -32.60 -40.96
C LEU A 94 1.61 -33.57 -40.97
N CYS A 95 0.42 -33.04 -41.20
CA CYS A 95 -0.80 -33.83 -41.37
C CYS A 95 -1.23 -33.79 -42.84
N GLN A 96 -1.55 -34.95 -43.42
CA GLN A 96 -2.17 -35.01 -44.74
C GLN A 96 -3.67 -34.73 -44.62
N SER A 97 -4.16 -33.71 -45.34
CA SER A 97 -5.59 -33.35 -45.34
C SER A 97 -6.48 -34.38 -46.04
N LYS A 98 -5.90 -35.28 -46.84
CA LYS A 98 -6.63 -36.37 -47.50
C LYS A 98 -5.92 -37.68 -47.20
N LEU A 99 -6.70 -38.65 -46.74
CA LEU A 99 -6.20 -39.98 -46.47
C LEU A 99 -6.11 -40.74 -47.80
N ASN A 100 -4.94 -41.26 -48.11
CA ASN A 100 -4.81 -42.22 -49.20
C ASN A 100 -5.22 -43.60 -48.68
N GLU A 101 -6.47 -43.98 -48.91
CA GLU A 101 -7.05 -45.26 -48.49
C GLU A 101 -6.25 -46.48 -48.98
N VAL A 102 -5.59 -46.36 -50.15
CA VAL A 102 -4.74 -47.42 -50.71
C VAL A 102 -3.43 -47.56 -49.93
N ALA A 103 -2.87 -46.44 -49.47
CA ALA A 103 -1.68 -46.44 -48.62
C ALA A 103 -2.02 -46.90 -47.18
N LEU A 104 -3.20 -46.53 -46.67
CA LEU A 104 -3.66 -46.93 -45.34
C LEU A 104 -3.85 -48.45 -45.23
N LYS A 105 -4.52 -49.07 -46.21
CA LYS A 105 -4.72 -50.54 -46.24
C LYS A 105 -3.41 -51.34 -46.35
N LYS A 106 -2.33 -50.73 -46.86
CA LYS A 106 -1.00 -51.34 -46.90
C LYS A 106 -0.25 -51.26 -45.57
N LEU A 107 -0.62 -50.34 -44.67
CA LEU A 107 0.03 -50.17 -43.37
C LEU A 107 -0.56 -51.11 -42.29
N PHE A 108 -1.78 -51.63 -42.49
CA PHE A 108 -2.48 -52.50 -41.53
C PHE A 108 -2.58 -53.97 -41.97
N LYS A 109 -1.66 -54.45 -42.80
CA LYS A 109 -1.56 -55.85 -43.26
C LYS A 109 -0.20 -56.41 -42.94
#